data_AF-A0A3D1KK01-F1
#
_entry.id   AF-A0A3D1KK01-F1
#
_cell.length_a   1.000
_cell.length_b   1.000
_cell.length_c   1.000
_cell.angle_alpha   90.00
_cell.angle_beta   90.00
_cell.angle_gamma   90.00
#
_symmetry.space_group_name_H-M   'P 1'
#
loop_
_entity.id
_entity.type
_entity.pdbx_description
1 polymer ?
#
loop_
_entity_poly.entity_id
_entity_poly.type
_entity_poly.pdbx_seq_one_letter_code
_entity_poly.pdbx_strand_id
1 'polypeptide(L)'
;MTLKRNPHLQIYSLDEKEKQSIKNTNKLYGNVIRSYSDIAITPTLFGNGIKETPIDDATHNMIALADGTRNIAAIKQEFRKLFSSSLRKQGAKINVCFHNAVHYLLFHGIVTIAG
;
A
#
# COMPACT_ATOMS: atom_id res chain seq x y z
N MET A 1 -6.69 5.44 17.90
CA MET A 1 -6.29 4.53 16.81
C MET A 1 -5.63 5.29 15.67
N THR A 2 -4.32 5.12 15.57
CA THR A 2 -3.45 5.63 14.49
C THR A 2 -2.87 4.46 13.69
N LEU A 3 -2.42 4.71 12.47
CA LEU A 3 -1.63 3.74 11.70
C LEU A 3 -0.15 4.11 11.79
N LYS A 4 0.70 3.13 12.13
CA LYS A 4 2.14 3.30 12.26
C LYS A 4 2.87 2.37 11.31
N ARG A 5 3.82 2.91 10.54
CA ARG A 5 4.75 2.14 9.69
C ARG A 5 5.54 1.12 10.51
N ASN A 6 5.80 -0.04 9.91
CA ASN A 6 6.81 -0.96 10.42
C ASN A 6 8.17 -0.23 10.48
N PRO A 7 8.85 -0.19 11.64
CA PRO A 7 10.09 0.57 11.80
C PRO A 7 11.25 0.04 10.94
N HIS A 8 11.15 -1.20 10.46
CA HIS A 8 12.13 -1.84 9.58
C HIS A 8 11.68 -1.87 8.12
N LEU A 9 10.62 -1.14 7.77
CA LEU A 9 10.14 -1.04 6.40
C LEU A 9 11.18 -0.36 5.51
N GLN A 10 11.52 -1.00 4.41
CA GLN A 10 12.23 -0.38 3.30
C GLN A 10 11.35 -0.42 2.05
N ILE A 11 11.49 0.56 1.18
CA ILE A 11 10.77 0.61 -0.10
C ILE A 11 11.80 0.89 -1.19
N TYR A 12 11.79 0.08 -2.24
CA TYR A 12 12.54 0.35 -3.45
C TYR A 12 11.62 0.33 -4.66
N SER A 13 11.94 1.18 -5.64
CA SER A 13 11.23 1.23 -6.90
C SER A 13 11.77 0.19 -7.85
N LEU A 14 10.87 -0.54 -8.48
CA LEU A 14 11.23 -1.44 -9.57
C LEU A 14 11.69 -0.63 -10.77
N ASP A 15 12.59 -1.20 -11.57
CA ASP A 15 12.86 -0.63 -12.88
C ASP A 15 11.72 -0.93 -13.86
N GLU A 16 11.71 -0.27 -15.03
CA GLU A 16 10.64 -0.46 -16.01
C GLU A 16 10.59 -1.88 -16.60
N LYS A 17 11.71 -2.61 -16.63
CA LYS A 17 11.75 -3.99 -17.13
C LYS A 17 11.11 -4.94 -16.12
N GLU A 18 11.41 -4.79 -14.85
CA GLU A 18 10.85 -5.57 -13.75
C GLU A 18 9.34 -5.33 -13.61
N LYS A 19 8.91 -4.05 -13.68
CA LYS A 19 7.48 -3.70 -13.73
C LYS A 19 6.76 -4.43 -14.86
N GLN A 20 7.38 -4.49 -16.04
CA GLN A 20 6.80 -5.17 -17.19
C GLN A 20 6.76 -6.70 -17.01
N SER A 21 7.79 -7.28 -16.39
CA SER A 21 7.85 -8.70 -16.07
C SER A 21 6.72 -9.12 -15.12
N ILE A 22 6.53 -8.39 -14.02
CA ILE A 22 5.46 -8.66 -13.04
C ILE A 22 4.08 -8.53 -13.70
N LYS A 23 3.87 -7.51 -14.54
CA LYS A 23 2.62 -7.35 -15.32
C LYS A 23 2.34 -8.57 -16.20
N ASN A 24 3.36 -9.13 -16.84
CA ASN A 24 3.21 -10.30 -17.72
C ASN A 24 2.91 -11.57 -16.93
N THR A 25 3.63 -11.83 -15.84
CA THR A 25 3.38 -12.98 -14.96
C THR A 25 1.97 -12.95 -14.39
N ASN A 26 1.50 -11.79 -13.93
CA ASN A 26 0.17 -11.68 -13.34
C ASN A 26 -0.97 -11.86 -14.36
N LYS A 27 -0.78 -11.42 -15.61
CA LYS A 27 -1.72 -11.70 -16.71
C LYS A 27 -1.87 -13.20 -16.96
N LEU A 28 -0.79 -13.98 -16.87
CA LEU A 28 -0.83 -15.44 -17.03
C LEU A 28 -1.63 -16.12 -15.92
N TYR A 29 -1.63 -15.57 -14.71
CA TYR A 29 -2.38 -16.10 -13.57
C TYR A 29 -3.78 -15.51 -13.39
N GLY A 30 -4.30 -14.76 -14.38
CA GLY A 30 -5.66 -14.21 -14.36
C GLY A 30 -5.94 -13.15 -13.29
N ASN A 31 -4.95 -12.81 -12.47
CA ASN A 31 -5.07 -11.78 -11.46
C ASN A 31 -4.75 -10.43 -12.11
N VAL A 32 -5.79 -9.65 -12.40
CA VAL A 32 -5.67 -8.25 -12.86
C VAL A 32 -5.13 -7.43 -11.70
N ILE A 33 -3.82 -7.50 -11.51
CA ILE A 33 -3.17 -6.77 -10.46
C ILE A 33 -2.95 -5.33 -10.93
N ARG A 34 -3.34 -4.39 -10.04
CA ARG A 34 -3.08 -2.95 -10.15
C ARG A 34 -1.59 -2.73 -10.44
N SER A 35 -1.27 -1.72 -11.24
CA SER A 35 0.12 -1.42 -11.61
C SER A 35 0.96 -1.22 -10.35
N TYR A 36 1.79 -2.21 -10.01
CA TYR A 36 2.76 -2.08 -8.93
C TYR A 36 4.01 -1.39 -9.44
N SER A 37 4.42 -0.37 -8.71
CA SER A 37 5.54 0.51 -9.03
C SER A 37 6.71 0.25 -8.09
N ASP A 38 6.43 -0.15 -6.85
CA ASP A 38 7.42 -0.33 -5.79
C ASP A 38 7.25 -1.67 -5.06
N ILE A 39 8.31 -2.06 -4.36
CA ILE A 39 8.33 -3.22 -3.45
C ILE A 39 8.58 -2.73 -2.03
N ALA A 40 7.71 -3.13 -1.11
CA ALA A 40 7.91 -2.99 0.32
C ALA A 40 8.65 -4.22 0.86
N ILE A 41 9.74 -3.99 1.59
CA ILE A 41 10.51 -5.01 2.29
C ILE A 41 10.23 -4.90 3.78
N THR A 42 9.84 -6.00 4.41
CA THR A 42 9.69 -6.12 5.87
C THR A 42 10.39 -7.37 6.38
N PRO A 43 10.98 -7.37 7.59
CA PRO A 43 11.51 -8.59 8.20
C PRO A 43 10.42 -9.66 8.38
N THR A 44 10.77 -10.93 8.16
CA THR A 44 9.86 -12.05 8.48
C THR A 44 9.84 -12.34 9.98
N LEU A 45 8.71 -12.81 10.50
CA LEU A 45 8.54 -13.16 11.92
C LEU A 45 9.29 -14.44 12.33
N PHE A 46 9.70 -15.30 11.39
CA PHE A 46 10.17 -16.67 11.66
C PHE A 46 11.61 -16.98 11.21
N GLY A 47 12.44 -15.99 10.86
CA GLY A 47 13.86 -16.23 10.55
C GLY A 47 14.57 -15.07 9.87
N ASN A 48 15.85 -15.26 9.52
CA ASN A 48 16.75 -14.31 8.84
C ASN A 48 16.32 -13.94 7.40
N GLY A 49 15.02 -13.95 7.10
CA GLY A 49 14.45 -13.66 5.79
C GLY A 49 13.77 -12.28 5.75
N ILE A 50 13.80 -11.69 4.56
CA ILE A 50 12.99 -10.53 4.21
C ILE A 50 11.74 -11.00 3.46
N LYS A 51 10.62 -10.31 3.67
CA LYS A 51 9.40 -10.45 2.88
C LYS A 51 9.32 -9.27 1.93
N GLU A 52 9.36 -9.56 0.65
CA GLU A 52 9.08 -8.60 -0.41
C GLU A 52 7.59 -8.62 -0.74
N THR A 53 6.98 -7.43 -0.75
CA THR A 53 5.56 -7.24 -1.03
C THR A 53 5.41 -6.14 -2.07
N PRO A 54 4.93 -6.47 -3.29
CA PRO A 54 4.62 -5.44 -4.29
C PRO A 54 3.52 -4.50 -3.80
N ILE A 55 3.69 -3.20 -4.00
CA ILE A 55 2.71 -2.18 -3.60
C ILE A 55 2.33 -1.29 -4.79
N ASP A 56 1.05 -0.92 -4.84
CA ASP A 56 0.53 0.04 -5.83
C ASP A 56 0.67 1.48 -5.33
N ASP A 57 0.45 2.45 -6.20
CA ASP A 57 0.55 3.88 -5.86
C ASP A 57 -0.38 4.26 -4.69
N ALA A 58 -1.57 3.66 -4.61
CA ALA A 58 -2.50 3.93 -3.52
C ALA A 58 -1.95 3.44 -2.17
N THR A 59 -1.37 2.25 -2.17
CA THR A 59 -0.75 1.61 -1.02
C THR A 59 0.51 2.36 -0.60
N HIS A 60 1.36 2.76 -1.55
CA HIS A 60 2.53 3.60 -1.30
C HIS A 60 2.13 4.91 -0.62
N ASN A 61 1.17 5.63 -1.20
CA ASN A 61 0.73 6.90 -0.63
C ASN A 61 0.12 6.71 0.77
N MET A 62 -0.61 5.61 1.01
CA MET A 62 -1.13 5.28 2.33
C MET A 62 0.00 5.06 3.35
N ILE A 63 1.09 4.41 2.97
CA ILE A 63 2.27 4.24 3.84
C ILE A 63 2.82 5.61 4.27
N ALA A 64 2.91 6.57 3.35
CA ALA A 64 3.39 7.92 3.66
C ALA A 64 2.46 8.66 4.65
N LEU A 65 1.16 8.38 4.61
CA LEU A 65 0.18 8.94 5.56
C LEU A 65 0.19 8.24 6.94
N ALA A 66 0.70 7.00 7.02
CA ALA A 66 0.79 6.20 8.25
C ALA A 66 1.99 6.61 9.13
N ASP A 67 2.00 7.86 9.60
CA ASP A 67 3.09 8.41 10.40
C ASP A 67 2.97 8.15 11.92
N GLY A 68 1.90 7.50 12.38
CA GLY A 68 1.64 7.24 13.79
C GLY A 68 1.13 8.45 14.59
N THR A 69 0.94 9.62 13.97
CA THR A 69 0.41 10.83 14.63
C THR A 69 -1.04 11.08 14.26
N ARG A 70 -1.41 10.76 13.01
CA ARG A 70 -2.77 10.98 12.49
C ARG A 70 -3.68 9.81 12.80
N ASN A 71 -4.89 10.11 13.25
CA ASN A 71 -5.93 9.10 13.40
C ASN A 71 -6.44 8.62 12.03
N ILE A 72 -7.09 7.45 12.01
CA ILE A 72 -7.60 6.83 10.77
C ILE A 72 -8.55 7.76 9.99
N ALA A 73 -9.37 8.56 10.68
CA ALA A 73 -10.30 9.48 10.04
C ALA A 73 -9.58 10.61 9.29
N ALA A 74 -8.54 11.19 9.89
CA ALA A 74 -7.69 12.20 9.27
C ALA A 74 -6.91 11.62 8.08
N ILE A 75 -6.34 10.42 8.23
CA ILE A 75 -5.66 9.70 7.13
C ILE A 75 -6.63 9.49 5.96
N LYS A 76 -7.89 9.11 6.23
CA LYS A 76 -8.92 8.94 5.19
C LYS A 76 -9.24 10.23 4.44
N GLN A 77 -9.25 11.37 5.14
CA GLN A 77 -9.46 12.67 4.51
C GLN A 77 -8.28 13.06 3.61
N GLU A 78 -7.04 12.87 4.06
CA GLU A 78 -5.85 13.12 3.26
C GLU A 78 -5.75 12.18 2.05
N PHE A 79 -6.03 10.89 2.26
CA PHE A 79 -6.04 9.89 1.19
C PHE A 79 -7.00 10.27 0.05
N ARG A 80 -8.17 10.81 0.38
CA ARG A 80 -9.14 11.31 -0.62
C ARG A 80 -8.58 12.44 -1.47
N LYS A 81 -7.68 13.28 -0.93
CA LYS A 81 -7.06 14.39 -1.67
C LYS A 81 -6.06 13.90 -2.73
N LEU A 82 -5.56 12.68 -2.63
CA LEU A 82 -4.67 12.09 -3.63
C LEU A 82 -5.36 11.82 -4.97
N PHE A 83 -6.69 11.70 -4.97
CA PHE A 83 -7.47 11.47 -6.18
C PHE A 83 -7.79 12.79 -6.88
N SER A 84 -7.90 12.74 -8.21
CA SER A 84 -8.34 13.88 -9.03
C SER A 84 -9.74 14.36 -8.64
N SER A 85 -10.06 15.62 -8.94
CA SER A 85 -11.36 16.23 -8.62
C SER A 85 -12.55 15.43 -9.20
N SER A 86 -12.40 14.83 -10.38
CA SER A 86 -13.42 13.97 -11.00
C SER A 86 -13.64 12.67 -10.24
N LEU A 87 -12.57 12.05 -9.74
CA LEU A 87 -12.65 10.82 -8.95
C LEU A 87 -13.13 11.06 -7.51
N ARG A 88 -12.86 12.23 -6.92
CA ARG A 88 -13.35 12.59 -5.56
C ARG A 88 -14.87 12.52 -5.44
N LYS A 89 -15.61 12.74 -6.53
CA LYS A 89 -17.08 12.59 -6.58
C LYS A 89 -17.53 11.13 -6.41
N GLN A 90 -16.66 10.15 -6.69
CA GLN A 90 -16.92 8.72 -6.52
C GLN A 90 -16.57 8.25 -5.09
N GLY A 91 -17.12 8.92 -4.08
CA GLY A 91 -16.74 8.74 -2.68
C GLY A 91 -16.81 7.29 -2.17
N ALA A 92 -17.78 6.50 -2.65
CA ALA A 92 -17.91 5.08 -2.30
C ALA A 92 -16.72 4.24 -2.80
N LYS A 93 -16.29 4.44 -4.06
CA LYS A 93 -15.15 3.73 -4.63
C LYS A 93 -13.84 4.10 -3.94
N ILE A 94 -13.66 5.37 -3.59
CA ILE A 94 -12.48 5.81 -2.83
C ILE A 94 -12.46 5.18 -1.43
N ASN A 95 -13.62 5.07 -0.78
CA ASN A 95 -13.71 4.39 0.50
C ASN A 95 -13.32 2.91 0.38
N VAL A 96 -13.82 2.19 -0.63
CA VAL A 96 -13.41 0.80 -0.89
C VAL A 96 -11.90 0.72 -1.15
N CYS A 97 -11.35 1.63 -1.95
CA CYS A 97 -9.91 1.69 -2.22
C CYS A 97 -9.09 1.91 -0.93
N PHE A 98 -9.53 2.84 -0.08
CA PHE A 98 -8.94 3.10 1.24
C PHE A 98 -8.95 1.84 2.11
N HIS A 99 -10.10 1.18 2.25
CA HIS A 99 -10.21 -0.02 3.08
C HIS A 99 -9.34 -1.17 2.55
N ASN A 100 -9.31 -1.37 1.23
CA ASN A 100 -8.46 -2.39 0.61
C ASN A 100 -6.98 -2.11 0.86
N ALA A 101 -6.53 -0.85 0.71
CA ALA A 101 -5.15 -0.45 0.96
C ALA A 101 -4.76 -0.66 2.44
N VAL A 102 -5.61 -0.23 3.38
CA VAL A 102 -5.36 -0.43 4.82
C VAL A 102 -5.29 -1.92 5.15
N HIS A 103 -6.26 -2.71 4.67
CA HIS A 103 -6.29 -4.15 4.92
C HIS A 103 -5.07 -4.86 4.36
N TYR A 104 -4.67 -4.51 3.13
CA TYR A 104 -3.47 -5.06 2.50
C TYR A 104 -2.20 -4.74 3.32
N LEU A 105 -2.02 -3.49 3.72
CA LEU A 105 -0.86 -3.07 4.51
C LEU A 105 -0.78 -3.77 5.87
N LEU A 106 -1.93 -3.95 6.53
CA LEU A 106 -2.01 -4.67 7.80
C LEU A 106 -1.71 -6.16 7.62
N PHE A 107 -2.32 -6.80 6.63
CA PHE A 107 -2.11 -8.22 6.34
C PHE A 107 -0.65 -8.53 6.02
N HIS A 108 0.03 -7.61 5.33
CA HIS A 108 1.44 -7.78 4.99
C HIS A 108 2.41 -7.34 6.09
N GLY A 109 1.94 -6.76 7.20
CA GLY A 109 2.80 -6.29 8.29
C GLY A 109 3.62 -5.03 7.94
N ILE A 110 3.20 -4.30 6.91
CA ILE A 110 3.83 -3.05 6.45
C ILE A 110 3.46 -1.89 7.39
N VAL A 111 2.24 -1.91 7.92
CA VAL A 111 1.77 -0.98 8.96
C VAL A 111 1.12 -1.76 10.11
N THR A 112 1.00 -1.10 11.25
CA THR A 112 0.34 -1.60 12.46
C THR A 112 -0.67 -0.58 12.99
N ILE A 113 -1.65 -1.04 13.77
CA ILE A 113 -2.57 -0.16 14.49
C ILE A 113 -1.97 0.13 15.86
N ALA A 114 -1.86 1.41 16.21
CA ALA A 114 -1.52 1.85 17.56
C ALA A 114 -2.73 2.55 18.21
N GLY A 115 -2.87 2.35 19.53
CA GLY A 115 -3.96 2.89 20.35
C GLY A 115 -4.00 4.40 20.36
#